data_AF-A0A3P7LBM6-F1
#
_entry.id   AF-A0A3P7LBM6-F1
#
_cell.length_a   1.000
_cell.length_b   1.000
_cell.length_c   1.000
_cell.angle_alpha   90.00
_cell.angle_beta   90.00
_cell.angle_gamma   90.00
#
_symmetry.space_group_name_H-M   'P 1'
#
loop_
_entity.id
_entity.type
_entity.pdbx_description
1 polymer ?
#
loop_
_entity_poly.entity_id
_entity_poly.type
_entity_poly.pdbx_seq_one_letter_code
_entity_poly.pdbx_strand_id
1 'polypeptide(L)'
;MAAAALGNLISDVAGVGLAHYVEGLVNKVGIKHPVLTSEQLDSSKSRWTTHSSRAIGLSIGCIIGMFPLLFFDRDEEKAEKKISK
;
A
#
# COMPACT_ATOMS: atom_id res chain seq x y z
N MET A 1 -7.13 -11.80 10.76
CA MET A 1 -5.89 -12.05 9.96
C MET A 1 -6.12 -12.00 8.45
N ALA A 2 -7.09 -12.74 7.89
CA ALA A 2 -7.34 -12.77 6.43
C ALA A 2 -7.64 -11.38 5.81
N ALA A 3 -8.40 -10.53 6.51
CA ALA A 3 -8.73 -9.18 6.07
C ALA A 3 -7.48 -8.26 5.94
N ALA A 4 -6.53 -8.38 6.87
CA ALA A 4 -5.24 -7.67 6.81
C ALA A 4 -4.35 -8.19 5.67
N ALA A 5 -4.33 -9.50 5.43
CA ALA A 5 -3.62 -10.09 4.30
C ALA A 5 -4.21 -9.61 2.96
N LEU A 6 -5.53 -9.49 2.87
CA LEU A 6 -6.24 -8.94 1.71
C LEU A 6 -5.94 -7.45 1.52
N GLY A 7 -5.90 -6.66 2.60
CA GLY A 7 -5.51 -5.25 2.57
C GLY A 7 -4.10 -5.02 2.03
N ASN A 8 -3.12 -5.82 2.47
CA ASN A 8 -1.76 -5.79 1.91
C ASN A 8 -1.74 -6.19 0.43
N LEU A 9 -2.44 -7.26 0.06
CA LEU A 9 -2.51 -7.73 -1.34
C LEU A 9 -3.08 -6.64 -2.27
N ILE A 10 -4.20 -6.00 -1.88
CA ILE A 10 -4.83 -4.94 -2.68
C ILE A 10 -3.90 -3.73 -2.80
N SER A 11 -3.21 -3.35 -1.72
CA SER A 11 -2.25 -2.23 -1.74
C SER A 11 -1.07 -2.50 -2.67
N ASP A 12 -0.52 -3.73 -2.65
CA ASP A 12 0.57 -4.13 -3.54
C ASP A 12 0.13 -4.15 -5.01
N VAL A 13 -1.04 -4.72 -5.32
CA VAL A 13 -1.59 -4.74 -6.69
C VAL A 13 -1.89 -3.34 -7.20
N ALA A 14 -2.49 -2.48 -6.38
CA ALA A 14 -2.75 -1.09 -6.73
C ALA A 14 -1.45 -0.31 -6.95
N GLY A 15 -0.41 -0.56 -6.14
CA GLY A 15 0.91 0.04 -6.30
C GLY A 15 1.58 -0.30 -7.63
N VAL A 16 1.56 -1.58 -8.03
CA VAL A 16 2.09 -2.04 -9.33
C VAL A 16 1.27 -1.45 -10.49
N GLY A 17 -0.05 -1.43 -10.39
CA GLY A 17 -0.92 -0.84 -11.41
C GLY A 17 -0.70 0.66 -11.58
N LEU A 18 -0.53 1.39 -10.48
CA LEU A 18 -0.26 2.82 -10.50
C LEU A 18 1.11 3.12 -11.13
N ALA A 19 2.13 2.32 -10.82
CA ALA A 19 3.45 2.45 -11.42
C ALA A 19 3.39 2.30 -12.95
N HIS A 20 2.70 1.27 -13.44
CA HIS A 20 2.54 1.02 -14.87
C HIS A 20 1.69 2.12 -15.57
N TYR A 21 0.70 2.68 -14.87
CA TYR A 21 -0.07 3.83 -15.36
C TYR A 21 0.80 5.09 -15.48
N VAL A 22 1.61 5.36 -14.46
CA VAL A 22 2.54 6.50 -14.45
C VAL A 22 3.59 6.32 -15.55
N GLU A 23 4.16 5.14 -15.76
CA GLU A 23 5.08 4.87 -16.87
C GLU A 23 4.44 5.16 -18.24
N GLY A 24 3.19 4.73 -18.44
CA GLY A 24 2.45 5.03 -19.67
C GLY A 24 2.21 6.53 -19.87
N LEU A 25 1.90 7.26 -18.79
CA LEU A 25 1.70 8.71 -18.83
C LEU A 25 3.02 9.45 -19.12
N VAL A 26 4.09 9.09 -18.44
CA VAL A 26 5.45 9.67 -18.60
C VAL A 26 5.97 9.44 -20.01
N ASN A 27 5.76 8.23 -20.56
CA ASN A 27 6.11 7.91 -21.94
C ASN A 27 5.30 8.75 -22.94
N LYS A 28 4.00 8.97 -22.67
CA LYS A 28 3.13 9.79 -23.51
C LYS A 28 3.47 11.29 -23.45
N VAL A 29 4.01 11.76 -22.34
CA VAL A 29 4.52 13.14 -22.16
C VAL A 29 5.94 13.31 -22.75
N GLY A 30 6.55 12.23 -23.25
CA GLY A 30 7.86 12.27 -23.91
C GLY A 30 9.05 12.41 -22.95
N ILE A 31 8.82 12.19 -21.65
CA ILE A 31 9.88 12.21 -20.65
C ILE A 31 10.61 10.87 -20.74
N LYS A 32 11.83 10.91 -21.28
CA LYS A 32 12.72 9.73 -21.33
C LYS A 32 13.02 9.30 -19.90
N HIS A 33 12.79 8.03 -19.57
CA HIS A 33 13.04 7.50 -18.22
C HIS A 33 14.48 7.88 -17.81
N PRO A 34 14.66 8.69 -16.75
CA PRO A 34 16.00 9.12 -16.35
C PRO A 34 16.75 7.87 -15.88
N VAL A 35 17.89 7.60 -16.53
CA VAL A 35 18.81 6.55 -16.10
C VAL A 35 19.56 7.11 -14.89
N LEU A 36 19.01 6.89 -13.70
CA LEU A 36 19.64 7.29 -12.45
C LEU A 36 20.87 6.41 -12.21
N THR A 37 22.04 7.02 -12.05
CA THR A 37 23.27 6.32 -11.65
C THR A 37 23.06 5.73 -10.24
N SER A 38 23.68 4.58 -9.93
CA SER A 38 23.53 3.87 -8.64
C SER A 38 23.73 4.76 -7.40
N GLU A 39 24.58 5.78 -7.48
CA GLU A 39 24.80 6.76 -6.39
C GLU A 39 23.59 7.68 -6.11
N GLN A 40 22.74 7.96 -7.12
CA GLN A 40 21.55 8.80 -6.93
C GLN A 40 20.40 8.03 -6.28
N LEU A 41 20.30 6.73 -6.55
CA LEU A 41 19.34 5.84 -5.90
C LEU A 41 19.64 5.62 -4.42
N ASP A 42 20.92 5.68 -4.03
CA ASP A 42 21.36 5.56 -2.64
C ASP A 42 21.31 6.89 -1.86
N SER A 43 20.87 7.97 -2.51
CA SER A 43 20.69 9.25 -1.83
C SER A 43 19.69 9.13 -0.67
N SER A 44 19.97 9.82 0.44
CA SER A 44 19.09 9.83 1.62
C SER A 44 17.65 10.24 1.30
N LYS A 45 17.45 11.06 0.25
CA LYS A 45 16.13 11.45 -0.24
C LYS A 45 15.38 10.28 -0.87
N SER A 46 16.04 9.51 -1.75
CA SER A 46 15.46 8.30 -2.35
C SER A 46 15.05 7.27 -1.30
N ARG A 47 15.89 7.07 -0.27
CA ARG A 47 15.58 6.20 0.87
C ARG A 47 14.35 6.68 1.64
N TRP A 48 14.31 7.95 2.00
CA TRP A 48 13.18 8.52 2.75
C TRP A 48 11.88 8.45 1.95
N THR A 49 11.91 8.78 0.66
CA THR A 49 10.74 8.65 -0.24
C THR A 49 10.24 7.21 -0.30
N THR A 50 11.14 6.23 -0.41
CA THR A 50 10.79 4.80 -0.46
C THR A 50 10.18 4.31 0.85
N HIS A 51 10.74 4.71 1.99
CA HIS A 51 10.18 4.34 3.29
C HIS A 51 8.83 5.01 3.54
N SER A 52 8.69 6.29 3.17
CA SER A 52 7.44 7.04 3.31
C SER A 52 6.33 6.48 2.42
N SER A 53 6.62 6.15 1.16
CA SER A 53 5.62 5.56 0.25
C SER A 53 5.12 4.20 0.75
N ARG A 54 6.04 3.36 1.26
CA ARG A 54 5.69 2.09 1.89
C ARG A 54 4.83 2.30 3.15
N ALA A 55 5.22 3.20 4.04
CA ALA A 55 4.47 3.46 5.26
C ALA A 55 3.04 3.95 4.97
N ILE A 56 2.89 4.85 4.00
CA ILE A 56 1.58 5.38 3.58
C ILE A 56 0.74 4.29 2.91
N GLY A 57 1.31 3.55 1.95
CA GLY A 57 0.61 2.48 1.23
C GLY A 57 0.15 1.35 2.15
N LEU A 58 0.99 0.93 3.10
CA LEU A 58 0.63 -0.09 4.09
C LEU A 58 -0.48 0.41 5.02
N SER A 59 -0.38 1.66 5.50
CA SER A 59 -1.37 2.24 6.39
C SER A 59 -2.75 2.31 5.73
N ILE A 60 -2.82 2.79 4.49
CA ILE A 60 -4.08 2.87 3.72
C ILE A 60 -4.62 1.48 3.40
N GLY A 61 -3.75 0.56 2.93
CA GLY A 61 -4.12 -0.82 2.62
C GLY A 61 -4.71 -1.56 3.83
N CYS A 62 -4.12 -1.36 5.01
CA CYS A 62 -4.62 -1.90 6.26
C CYS A 62 -5.98 -1.32 6.66
N ILE A 63 -6.19 0.00 6.54
CA ILE A 63 -7.49 0.63 6.86
C ILE A 63 -8.59 0.12 5.92
N ILE A 64 -8.31 0.02 4.61
CA ILE A 64 -9.26 -0.53 3.62
C ILE A 64 -9.50 -2.02 3.89
N GLY A 65 -8.46 -2.79 4.20
CA GLY A 65 -8.58 -4.20 4.55
C GLY A 65 -9.38 -4.43 5.83
N MET A 66 -9.41 -3.46 6.75
CA MET A 66 -10.24 -3.49 7.97
C MET A 66 -11.63 -2.88 7.77
N PHE A 67 -11.90 -2.18 6.66
CA PHE A 67 -13.22 -1.63 6.34
C PHE A 67 -14.36 -2.67 6.32
N PRO A 68 -14.15 -3.94 5.89
CA PRO A 68 -15.15 -4.99 6.04
C PRO A 68 -15.53 -5.28 7.51
N LEU A 69 -14.63 -5.12 8.49
CA LEU A 69 -14.96 -5.33 9.91
C LEU A 69 -15.99 -4.32 10.42
N LEU A 70 -15.95 -3.07 9.94
CA LEU A 70 -16.93 -2.02 10.29
C LEU A 70 -18.37 -2.36 9.85
N PHE A 71 -18.55 -3.27 8.89
CA PHE A 71 -19.87 -3.79 8.48
C PHE A 71 -20.22 -5.14 9.14
N PHE A 72 -19.22 -5.90 9.62
CA PHE A 72 -19.39 -7.15 10.38
C PHE A 72 -19.48 -6.93 11.91
N ASP A 73 -19.44 -5.68 12.37
CA ASP A 73 -19.43 -5.23 13.78
C ASP A 73 -20.58 -5.78 14.66
N ARG A 74 -21.64 -6.36 14.08
CA ARG A 74 -22.70 -7.03 14.87
C ARG A 74 -22.33 -8.43 15.35
N ASP A 75 -21.36 -9.09 14.70
CA ASP A 75 -21.02 -10.49 14.97
C ASP A 75 -19.68 -10.66 15.70
N GLU A 76 -18.72 -9.74 15.53
CA GLU A 76 -17.38 -9.85 16.16
C GLU A 76 -17.32 -9.30 17.61
N GLU A 77 -18.14 -8.31 17.99
CA GLU A 77 -18.25 -7.86 19.41
C GLU A 77 -18.66 -9.01 20.35
N LYS A 78 -19.37 -10.03 19.83
CA LYS A 78 -19.70 -11.27 20.54
C LYS A 78 -18.54 -12.27 20.62
N ALA A 79 -17.62 -12.25 19.66
CA ALA A 79 -16.48 -13.17 19.63
C ALA A 79 -15.40 -12.74 20.64
N GLU A 80 -15.12 -11.44 20.76
CA GLU A 80 -14.11 -10.93 21.70
C GLU A 80 -14.57 -11.02 23.17
N LYS A 81 -15.88 -10.81 23.44
CA LYS A 81 -16.46 -11.02 24.78
C LYS A 81 -16.51 -12.50 25.23
N LYS A 82 -16.43 -13.46 24.30
CA LYS A 82 -16.38 -14.90 24.62
C LYS A 82 -14.99 -15.44 24.90
N ILE A 83 -13.95 -14.77 24.41
CA ILE A 83 -12.55 -15.19 24.63
C ILE A 83 -12.01 -14.67 25.97
N SER A 84 -12.63 -13.62 26.52
CA SER A 84 -12.29 -13.03 27.83
C SER A 84 -13.14 -13.56 29.01
N LYS A 85 -13.88 -14.67 28.85
CA LYS A 85 -14.66 -15.30 29.93
C LYS A 85 -14.37 -16.78 30.09
#